data_AF-I2N404-F1
#
_entry.id   AF-I2N404-F1
#
_cell.length_a   1.000
_cell.length_b   1.000
_cell.length_c   1.000
_cell.angle_alpha   90.00
_cell.angle_beta   90.00
_cell.angle_gamma   90.00
#
_symmetry.space_group_name_H-M   'P 1'
#
loop_
_entity.id
_entity.type
_entity.pdbx_description
1 polymer ?
#
loop_
_entity_poly.entity_id
_entity_poly.type
_entity_poly.pdbx_seq_one_letter_code
_entity_poly.pdbx_strand_id
1 'polypeptide(L)'
;MADTEDITESRLLLAEYERIKEEQKTRIGFRDNLLYFTLAASVAVLAITARSGQAQLLLAVPAICLVLGWTYLVNDEKISAVGCYIRDQLGPRLAGLSGAHGTVFGWELYHRDDTSRTTRKRIQTAVDLFTYLALPMICVTAFWCSSAARPALVAVSLAQTLTLAVLGWQFLHYARR
;
A
#
# COMPACT_ATOMS: atom_id res chain seq x y z
N MET A 1 -37.78 -8.56 -31.08
CA MET A 1 -36.72 -9.56 -30.83
C MET A 1 -35.43 -8.77 -30.76
N ALA A 2 -34.90 -8.56 -29.55
CA ALA A 2 -33.77 -7.69 -29.32
C ALA A 2 -32.47 -8.39 -29.70
N ASP A 3 -31.64 -7.71 -30.50
CA ASP A 3 -30.26 -8.07 -30.79
C ASP A 3 -29.53 -8.39 -29.49
N THR A 4 -29.32 -9.67 -29.23
CA THR A 4 -28.24 -10.09 -28.33
C THR A 4 -26.99 -10.00 -29.17
N GLU A 5 -26.45 -8.78 -29.26
CA GLU A 5 -25.16 -8.48 -29.91
C GLU A 5 -24.15 -9.53 -29.42
N ASP A 6 -23.62 -10.30 -30.36
CA ASP A 6 -22.77 -11.47 -30.09
C ASP A 6 -21.56 -11.02 -29.24
N ILE A 7 -21.63 -11.24 -27.92
CA ILE A 7 -20.56 -10.87 -26.98
C ILE A 7 -19.43 -11.86 -27.23
N THR A 8 -18.54 -11.51 -28.16
CA THR A 8 -17.33 -12.28 -28.41
C THR A 8 -16.44 -12.25 -27.16
N GLU A 9 -15.83 -13.38 -26.81
CA GLU A 9 -14.95 -13.51 -25.64
C GLU A 9 -13.86 -12.41 -25.63
N SER A 10 -13.32 -12.03 -26.79
CA SER A 10 -12.37 -10.92 -26.92
C SER A 10 -12.92 -9.57 -26.44
N ARG A 11 -14.19 -9.25 -26.72
CA ARG A 11 -14.83 -7.99 -26.23
C ARG A 11 -15.01 -8.03 -24.72
N LEU A 12 -15.37 -9.20 -24.17
CA LEU A 12 -15.48 -9.39 -22.72
C LEU A 12 -14.14 -9.21 -22.01
N LEU A 13 -13.05 -9.80 -22.53
CA LEU A 13 -11.71 -9.66 -21.97
C LEU A 13 -11.19 -8.22 -22.04
N LEU A 14 -11.49 -7.48 -23.11
CA LEU A 14 -11.15 -6.06 -23.22
C LEU A 14 -11.92 -5.21 -22.20
N ALA A 15 -13.22 -5.49 -22.00
CA ALA A 15 -14.03 -4.82 -20.99
C ALA A 15 -13.54 -5.13 -19.56
N GLU A 16 -13.15 -6.38 -19.29
CA GLU A 16 -12.54 -6.78 -18.03
C GLU A 16 -11.21 -6.05 -17.81
N TYR A 17 -10.35 -5.99 -18.82
CA TYR A 17 -9.09 -5.24 -18.76
C TYR A 17 -9.33 -3.77 -18.40
N GLU A 18 -10.25 -3.09 -19.07
CA GLU A 18 -10.57 -1.68 -18.80
C GLU A 18 -11.05 -1.48 -17.35
N ARG A 19 -11.95 -2.34 -16.87
CA ARG A 19 -12.45 -2.28 -15.49
C ARG A 19 -11.35 -2.49 -14.46
N ILE A 20 -10.47 -3.46 -14.69
CA ILE A 20 -9.35 -3.76 -13.80
C ILE A 20 -8.32 -2.60 -13.81
N LYS A 21 -8.08 -1.96 -14.96
CA LYS A 21 -7.20 -0.80 -15.05
C LYS A 21 -7.76 0.41 -14.31
N GLU A 22 -9.07 0.65 -14.39
CA GLU A 22 -9.70 1.71 -13.59
C GLU A 22 -9.61 1.43 -12.10
N GLU A 23 -9.84 0.19 -11.66
CA GLU A 23 -9.62 -0.20 -10.26
C GLU A 23 -8.16 0.03 -9.84
N GLN A 24 -7.20 -0.38 -10.67
CA GLN A 24 -5.77 -0.19 -10.41
C GLN A 24 -5.44 1.30 -10.22
N LYS A 25 -5.97 2.18 -11.09
CA LYS A 25 -5.79 3.62 -11.03
C LYS A 25 -6.36 4.21 -9.75
N THR A 26 -7.59 3.83 -9.36
CA THR A 26 -8.20 4.27 -8.10
C THR A 26 -7.37 3.83 -6.90
N ARG A 27 -6.88 2.58 -6.88
CA ARG A 27 -6.05 2.05 -5.79
C ARG A 27 -4.71 2.75 -5.68
N ILE A 28 -4.05 3.03 -6.81
CA ILE A 28 -2.80 3.81 -6.83
C ILE A 28 -3.04 5.19 -6.23
N GLY A 29 -4.07 5.91 -6.70
CA GLY A 29 -4.38 7.24 -6.18
C GLY A 29 -4.71 7.22 -4.68
N PHE A 30 -5.44 6.20 -4.22
CA PHE A 30 -5.73 6.04 -2.79
C PHE A 30 -4.47 5.77 -1.97
N ARG A 31 -3.64 4.81 -2.41
CA ARG A 31 -2.35 4.48 -1.76
C ARG A 31 -1.45 5.70 -1.64
N ASP A 32 -1.30 6.46 -2.71
CA ASP A 32 -0.39 7.62 -2.75
C ASP A 32 -0.88 8.72 -1.79
N ASN A 33 -2.21 8.90 -1.67
CA ASN A 33 -2.81 9.84 -0.72
C ASN A 33 -2.62 9.42 0.76
N LEU A 34 -2.60 8.11 1.06
CA LEU A 34 -2.44 7.63 2.44
C LEU A 34 -1.12 8.07 3.07
N LEU A 35 -0.04 8.15 2.29
CA LEU A 35 1.25 8.62 2.78
C LEU A 35 1.17 10.10 3.21
N TYR A 36 0.58 10.95 2.37
CA TYR A 36 0.39 12.38 2.69
C TYR A 36 -0.51 12.58 3.91
N PHE A 37 -1.61 11.83 4.01
CA PHE A 37 -2.49 11.87 5.18
C PHE A 37 -1.79 11.41 6.45
N THR A 38 -1.00 10.33 6.39
CA THR A 38 -0.22 9.82 7.54
C THR A 38 0.75 10.87 8.04
N LEU A 39 1.49 11.53 7.14
CA LEU A 39 2.43 12.59 7.50
C LEU A 39 1.70 13.79 8.12
N ALA A 40 0.64 14.29 7.48
CA ALA A 40 -0.12 15.43 7.99
C ALA A 40 -0.71 15.16 9.38
N ALA A 41 -1.33 14.00 9.57
CA ALA A 41 -1.91 13.60 10.85
C ALA A 41 -0.83 13.42 11.94
N SER A 42 0.30 12.81 11.60
CA SER A 42 1.42 12.64 12.53
C SER A 42 2.02 13.98 12.95
N VAL A 43 2.26 14.89 12.01
CA VAL A 43 2.75 16.25 12.29
C VAL A 43 1.77 17.01 13.17
N ALA A 44 0.47 16.90 12.92
CA ALA A 44 -0.55 17.53 13.75
C ALA A 44 -0.49 17.03 15.20
N VAL A 45 -0.43 15.70 15.40
CA VAL A 45 -0.29 15.09 16.74
C VAL A 45 0.99 15.57 17.42
N LEU A 46 2.12 15.58 16.72
CA LEU A 46 3.40 16.05 17.26
C LEU A 46 3.34 17.53 17.66
N ALA A 47 2.74 18.38 16.83
CA ALA A 47 2.58 19.80 17.13
C ALA A 47 1.69 20.04 18.36
N ILE A 48 0.58 19.32 18.48
CA ILE A 48 -0.32 19.41 19.65
C ILE A 48 0.39 18.89 20.90
N THR A 49 1.13 17.79 20.79
CA THR A 49 1.92 17.23 21.90
C THR A 49 2.96 18.24 22.39
N ALA A 50 3.71 18.86 21.47
CA ALA A 50 4.74 19.84 21.79
C ALA A 50 4.16 21.10 22.46
N ARG A 51 2.97 21.55 22.04
CA ARG A 51 2.29 22.72 22.63
C ARG A 51 1.67 22.43 24.00
N SER A 52 1.08 21.26 24.17
CA SER A 52 0.33 20.90 25.39
C SER A 52 1.21 20.25 26.48
N GLY A 53 2.39 19.73 26.11
CA GLY A 53 3.24 18.93 27.00
C GLY A 53 2.67 17.54 27.31
N GLN A 54 1.54 17.14 26.70
CA GLN A 54 0.87 15.88 27.00
C GLN A 54 1.47 14.71 26.21
N ALA A 55 2.53 14.09 26.75
CA ALA A 55 3.23 12.99 26.10
C ALA A 55 2.34 11.77 25.74
N GLN A 56 1.21 11.57 26.44
CA GLN A 56 0.22 10.53 26.12
C GLN A 56 -0.36 10.64 24.70
N LEU A 57 -0.40 11.85 24.11
CA LEU A 57 -0.89 12.06 22.75
C LEU A 57 0.01 11.43 21.68
N LEU A 58 1.27 11.15 21.99
CA LEU A 58 2.20 10.45 21.10
C LEU A 58 1.70 9.05 20.72
N LEU A 59 0.86 8.42 21.56
CA LEU A 59 0.24 7.12 21.27
C LEU A 59 -0.85 7.17 20.18
N ALA A 60 -1.25 8.36 19.73
CA ALA A 60 -2.11 8.50 18.57
C ALA A 60 -1.35 8.22 17.25
N VAL A 61 -0.06 8.56 17.18
CA VAL A 61 0.77 8.30 15.99
C VAL A 61 0.85 6.81 15.63
N PRO A 62 1.20 5.88 16.53
CA PRO A 62 1.20 4.45 16.22
C PRO A 62 -0.20 3.94 15.82
N ALA A 63 -1.28 4.46 16.41
CA ALA A 63 -2.64 4.08 15.99
C ALA A 63 -2.94 4.52 14.54
N ILE A 64 -2.59 5.76 14.17
CA ILE A 64 -2.73 6.29 12.81
C ILE A 64 -1.90 5.46 11.83
N CYS A 65 -0.62 5.25 12.13
CA CYS A 65 0.30 4.48 11.29
C CYS A 65 -0.16 3.03 11.09
N LEU A 66 -0.76 2.40 12.11
CA LEU A 66 -1.29 1.05 11.99
C LEU A 66 -2.47 0.98 11.01
N VAL A 67 -3.46 1.86 11.18
CA VAL A 67 -4.66 1.86 10.33
C VAL A 67 -4.32 2.21 8.89
N LEU A 68 -3.58 3.31 8.69
CA LEU A 68 -3.24 3.79 7.37
C LEU A 68 -2.18 2.90 6.70
N GLY A 69 -1.20 2.40 7.46
CA GLY A 69 -0.17 1.50 6.96
C GLY A 69 -0.71 0.15 6.53
N TRP A 70 -1.64 -0.44 7.27
CA TRP A 70 -2.34 -1.66 6.83
C TRP A 70 -3.11 -1.41 5.53
N THR A 71 -3.85 -0.30 5.47
CA THR A 71 -4.65 0.03 4.29
C THR A 71 -3.75 0.30 3.07
N TYR A 72 -2.61 0.94 3.27
CA TYR A 72 -1.59 1.15 2.25
C TYR A 72 -1.07 -0.19 1.71
N LEU A 73 -0.66 -1.09 2.61
CA LEU A 73 -0.10 -2.39 2.24
C LEU A 73 -1.09 -3.25 1.44
N VAL A 74 -2.36 -3.31 1.87
CA VAL A 74 -3.40 -4.06 1.16
C VAL A 74 -3.61 -3.49 -0.25
N ASN A 75 -3.58 -2.17 -0.43
CA ASN A 75 -3.71 -1.59 -1.76
C ASN A 75 -2.49 -1.89 -2.64
N ASP A 76 -1.28 -1.85 -2.07
CA ASP A 76 -0.06 -2.17 -2.82
C ASP A 76 -0.03 -3.64 -3.29
N GLU A 77 -0.48 -4.57 -2.44
CA GLU A 77 -0.67 -5.98 -2.83
C GLU A 77 -1.68 -6.11 -3.97
N LYS A 78 -2.83 -5.43 -3.88
CA LYS A 78 -3.86 -5.49 -4.93
C LYS A 78 -3.38 -4.91 -6.26
N ILE A 79 -2.64 -3.81 -6.23
CA ILE A 79 -2.02 -3.21 -7.43
C ILE A 79 -1.06 -4.22 -8.08
N SER A 80 -0.25 -4.90 -7.26
CA SER A 80 0.67 -5.95 -7.73
C SER A 80 -0.06 -7.17 -8.30
N ALA A 81 -1.13 -7.61 -7.64
CA ALA A 81 -1.95 -8.74 -8.08
C ALA A 81 -2.65 -8.47 -9.42
N VAL A 82 -3.17 -7.24 -9.61
CA VAL A 82 -3.74 -6.80 -10.90
C VAL A 82 -2.71 -6.90 -12.01
N GLY A 83 -1.49 -6.39 -11.79
CA GLY A 83 -0.42 -6.49 -12.79
C GLY A 83 -0.02 -7.93 -13.12
N CYS A 84 -0.05 -8.83 -12.14
CA CYS A 84 0.16 -10.27 -12.38
C CYS A 84 -1.00 -10.89 -13.16
N TYR A 85 -2.24 -10.59 -12.83
CA TYR A 85 -3.41 -11.11 -13.52
C TYR A 85 -3.45 -10.68 -15.00
N ILE A 86 -3.22 -9.40 -15.28
CA ILE A 86 -3.19 -8.88 -16.66
C ILE A 86 -2.13 -9.62 -17.49
N ARG A 87 -0.95 -9.83 -16.91
CA ARG A 87 0.18 -10.46 -17.61
C ARG A 87 0.03 -11.98 -17.77
N ASP A 88 -0.32 -12.67 -16.69
CA ASP A 88 -0.24 -14.12 -16.62
C ASP A 88 -1.54 -14.80 -17.10
N GLN A 89 -2.65 -14.06 -17.13
CA GLN A 89 -3.97 -14.59 -17.50
C GLN A 89 -4.57 -13.84 -18.68
N LEU A 90 -4.76 -12.52 -18.58
CA LEU A 90 -5.57 -11.76 -19.53
C LEU A 90 -4.87 -11.59 -20.89
N GLY A 91 -3.60 -11.22 -20.89
CA GLY A 91 -2.77 -11.06 -22.10
C GLY A 91 -2.68 -12.34 -22.94
N PRO A 92 -2.30 -13.50 -22.37
CA PRO A 92 -2.23 -14.77 -23.10
C PRO A 92 -3.58 -15.21 -23.69
N ARG A 93 -4.68 -15.06 -22.94
CA ARG A 93 -6.03 -15.40 -23.43
C ARG A 93 -6.44 -14.53 -24.61
N LEU A 94 -6.20 -13.23 -24.53
CA LEU A 94 -6.52 -12.31 -25.62
C LEU A 94 -5.63 -12.52 -26.86
N ALA A 95 -4.36 -12.89 -26.67
CA ALA A 95 -3.46 -13.27 -27.77
C ALA A 95 -3.96 -14.52 -28.51
N GLY A 96 -4.41 -15.54 -27.77
CA GLY A 96 -4.97 -16.77 -28.34
C GLY A 96 -6.23 -16.53 -29.18
N LEU A 97 -7.11 -15.63 -28.73
CA LEU A 97 -8.36 -15.31 -29.43
C LEU A 97 -8.19 -14.36 -30.63
N SER A 98 -7.19 -13.48 -30.59
CA SER A 98 -6.94 -12.49 -31.64
C SER A 98 -6.06 -13.01 -32.78
N GLY A 99 -5.40 -14.16 -32.60
CA GLY A 99 -4.39 -14.66 -33.54
C GLY A 99 -3.16 -13.75 -33.65
N ALA A 100 -3.01 -12.77 -32.76
CA ALA A 100 -1.90 -11.82 -32.79
C ALA A 100 -0.58 -12.56 -32.52
N HIS A 101 0.36 -12.45 -33.46
CA HIS A 101 1.70 -13.03 -33.32
C HIS A 101 2.65 -12.20 -32.45
N GLY A 102 2.17 -11.11 -31.84
CA GLY A 102 2.93 -10.21 -30.98
C GLY A 102 2.45 -10.17 -29.52
N THR A 103 3.20 -9.48 -28.66
CA THR A 103 2.83 -9.30 -27.25
C THR A 103 1.61 -8.40 -27.11
N VAL A 104 0.47 -8.99 -26.73
CA VAL A 104 -0.71 -8.23 -26.31
C VAL A 104 -0.38 -7.49 -25.01
N PHE A 105 -0.79 -6.21 -24.92
CA PHE A 105 -0.42 -5.28 -23.84
C PHE A 105 1.08 -5.02 -23.70
N GLY A 106 1.81 -4.83 -24.81
CA GLY A 106 3.24 -4.55 -24.81
C GLY A 106 3.70 -3.42 -23.87
N TRP A 107 2.85 -2.41 -23.63
CA TRP A 107 3.13 -1.35 -22.66
C TRP A 107 3.33 -1.85 -21.21
N GLU A 108 2.54 -2.85 -20.78
CA GLU A 108 2.62 -3.42 -19.41
C GLU A 108 3.92 -4.22 -19.19
N LEU A 109 4.58 -4.63 -20.27
CA LEU A 109 5.85 -5.37 -20.25
C LEU A 109 7.05 -4.44 -20.44
N TYR A 110 6.90 -3.38 -21.23
CA TYR A 110 7.99 -2.48 -21.66
C TYR A 110 8.82 -1.93 -20.50
N HIS A 111 8.17 -1.48 -19.42
CA HIS A 111 8.86 -0.86 -18.28
C HIS A 111 9.49 -1.87 -17.31
N ARG A 112 9.43 -3.19 -17.58
CA ARG A 112 9.89 -4.22 -16.65
C ARG A 112 11.37 -4.53 -16.79
N ASP A 113 11.95 -4.32 -17.96
CA ASP A 113 13.39 -4.55 -18.24
C ASP A 113 14.29 -3.42 -17.70
N ASP A 114 13.69 -2.43 -17.04
CA ASP A 114 14.41 -1.36 -16.37
C ASP A 114 15.17 -1.90 -15.13
N THR A 115 16.50 -1.95 -15.25
CA THR A 115 17.42 -2.39 -14.19
C THR A 115 17.27 -1.60 -12.89
N SER A 116 16.80 -0.35 -12.97
CA SER A 116 16.59 0.53 -11.82
C SER A 116 15.26 0.28 -11.07
N ARG A 117 14.39 -0.60 -11.59
CA ARG A 117 13.12 -0.97 -10.95
C ARG A 117 13.31 -1.55 -9.55
N THR A 118 14.34 -2.39 -9.37
CA THR A 118 14.66 -3.01 -8.07
C THR A 118 15.10 -1.96 -7.05
N THR A 119 15.91 -1.00 -7.48
CA THR A 119 16.35 0.14 -6.66
C THR A 119 15.16 1.01 -6.24
N ARG A 120 14.25 1.35 -7.17
CA ARG A 120 13.04 2.12 -6.84
C ARG A 120 12.15 1.39 -5.82
N LYS A 121 11.92 0.08 -6.00
CA LYS A 121 11.18 -0.74 -5.03
C LYS A 121 11.83 -0.73 -3.64
N ARG A 122 13.15 -0.84 -3.56
CA ARG A 122 13.89 -0.80 -2.28
C ARG A 122 13.76 0.57 -1.59
N ILE A 123 13.90 1.65 -2.35
CA ILE A 123 13.73 3.01 -1.81
C ILE A 123 12.29 3.20 -1.31
N GLN A 124 11.29 2.78 -2.06
CA GLN A 124 9.90 2.86 -1.64
C GLN A 124 9.64 2.05 -0.36
N THR A 125 10.15 0.82 -0.29
CA THR A 125 10.06 0.00 0.93
C THR A 125 10.72 0.67 2.13
N ALA A 126 11.87 1.33 1.92
CA ALA A 126 12.56 2.07 2.98
C ALA A 126 11.73 3.28 3.46
N VAL A 127 11.12 4.03 2.55
CA VAL A 127 10.21 5.14 2.88
C VAL A 127 8.98 4.65 3.64
N ASP A 128 8.41 3.52 3.23
CA ASP A 128 7.23 2.93 3.86
C ASP A 128 7.56 2.43 5.28
N LEU A 129 8.69 1.75 5.47
CA LEU A 129 9.15 1.34 6.79
C LEU A 129 9.48 2.54 7.68
N PHE A 130 10.06 3.60 7.12
CA PHE A 130 10.31 4.80 7.90
C PHE A 130 8.99 5.42 8.40
N THR A 131 8.03 5.60 7.49
CA THR A 131 6.74 6.26 7.76
C THR A 131 5.85 5.45 8.69
N TYR A 132 5.70 4.14 8.45
CA TYR A 132 4.74 3.29 9.15
C TYR A 132 5.33 2.49 10.31
N LEU A 133 6.66 2.43 10.45
CA LEU A 133 7.31 1.70 11.55
C LEU A 133 8.27 2.59 12.36
N ALA A 134 9.26 3.23 11.74
CA ALA A 134 10.26 3.98 12.49
C ALA A 134 9.67 5.19 13.23
N LEU A 135 8.89 6.01 12.52
CA LEU A 135 8.22 7.19 13.08
C LEU A 135 7.32 6.86 14.29
N PRO A 136 6.37 5.90 14.21
CA PRO A 136 5.55 5.55 15.38
C PRO A 136 6.36 4.91 16.50
N MET A 137 7.42 4.15 16.21
CA MET A 137 8.31 3.59 17.24
C MET A 137 9.09 4.67 18.00
N ILE A 138 9.51 5.74 17.32
CA ILE A 138 10.12 6.92 17.97
C ILE A 138 9.10 7.56 18.94
N CYS A 139 7.84 7.69 18.51
CA CYS A 139 6.78 8.27 19.34
C CYS A 139 6.47 7.40 20.58
N VAL A 140 6.40 6.08 20.43
CA VAL A 140 6.21 5.14 21.54
C VAL A 140 7.40 5.20 22.52
N THR A 141 8.62 5.26 22.00
CA THR A 141 9.83 5.34 22.83
C THR A 141 9.86 6.66 23.62
N ALA A 142 9.54 7.78 22.97
CA ALA A 142 9.43 9.07 23.64
C ALA A 142 8.34 9.08 24.72
N PHE A 143 7.22 8.39 24.49
CA PHE A 143 6.18 8.18 25.51
C PHE A 143 6.70 7.38 26.72
N TRP A 144 7.43 6.27 26.50
CA TRP A 144 8.01 5.47 27.59
C TRP A 144 9.03 6.23 28.44
N CYS A 145 9.78 7.15 27.83
CA CYS A 145 10.72 8.02 28.56
C CYS A 145 10.05 9.16 29.34
N SER A 146 8.72 9.30 29.24
CA SER A 146 7.98 10.38 29.90
C SER A 146 7.35 9.93 31.22
N SER A 147 7.05 10.89 32.10
CA SER A 147 6.26 10.64 33.33
C SER A 147 4.79 10.30 33.06
N ALA A 148 4.33 10.34 31.81
CA ALA A 148 2.98 9.97 31.41
C ALA A 148 2.77 8.44 31.29
N ALA A 149 3.81 7.64 31.50
CA ALA A 149 3.79 6.18 31.41
C ALA A 149 2.99 5.51 32.54
N ARG A 150 1.66 5.67 32.50
CA ARG A 150 0.72 4.97 33.39
C ARG A 150 0.56 3.50 32.95
N PRO A 151 0.36 2.53 33.86
CA PRO A 151 0.31 1.11 33.52
C PRO A 151 -0.66 0.75 32.38
N ALA A 152 -1.85 1.35 32.36
CA ALA A 152 -2.83 1.12 31.30
C ALA A 152 -2.34 1.61 29.92
N LEU A 153 -1.71 2.79 29.85
CA LEU A 153 -1.18 3.33 28.61
C LEU A 153 0.06 2.56 28.15
N VAL A 154 0.87 2.06 29.08
CA VAL A 154 1.99 1.18 28.77
C VAL A 154 1.48 -0.12 28.13
N ALA A 155 0.44 -0.76 28.69
CA ALA A 155 -0.16 -1.95 28.10
C ALA A 155 -0.66 -1.70 26.66
N VAL A 156 -1.34 -0.57 26.42
CA VAL A 156 -1.77 -0.15 25.08
C VAL A 156 -0.58 0.03 24.14
N SER A 157 0.47 0.73 24.58
CA SER A 157 1.66 0.97 23.76
C SER A 157 2.43 -0.31 23.42
N LEU A 158 2.45 -1.30 24.32
CA LEU A 158 3.04 -2.62 24.06
C LEU A 158 2.23 -3.38 23.01
N ALA A 159 0.89 -3.37 23.10
CA ALA A 159 0.03 -3.97 22.08
C ALA A 159 0.20 -3.28 20.70
N GLN A 160 0.31 -1.95 20.69
CA GLN A 160 0.62 -1.18 19.47
C GLN A 160 1.99 -1.58 18.89
N THR A 161 3.00 -1.73 19.74
CA THR A 161 4.37 -2.11 19.34
C THR A 161 4.40 -3.51 18.70
N LEU A 162 3.70 -4.48 19.31
CA LEU A 162 3.56 -5.83 18.74
C LEU A 162 2.86 -5.78 17.38
N THR A 163 1.80 -4.99 17.26
CA THR A 163 1.07 -4.86 15.99
C THR A 163 1.92 -4.17 14.91
N LEU A 164 2.72 -3.17 15.30
CA LEU A 164 3.66 -2.50 14.40
C LEU A 164 4.76 -3.46 13.91
N ALA A 165 5.27 -4.34 14.79
CA ALA A 165 6.22 -5.36 14.40
C ALA A 165 5.64 -6.33 13.35
N VAL A 166 4.37 -6.75 13.53
CA VAL A 166 3.65 -7.56 12.53
C VAL A 166 3.50 -6.79 11.22
N LEU A 167 3.11 -5.51 11.26
CA LEU A 167 2.97 -4.67 10.08
C LEU A 167 4.32 -4.53 9.33
N GLY A 168 5.41 -4.26 10.06
CA GLY A 168 6.75 -4.16 9.49
C GLY A 168 7.23 -5.46 8.84
N TRP A 169 6.95 -6.61 9.48
CA TRP A 169 7.20 -7.92 8.89
C TRP A 169 6.45 -8.10 7.57
N GLN A 170 5.18 -7.70 7.51
CA GLN A 170 4.38 -7.79 6.29
C GLN A 170 4.96 -6.91 5.17
N PHE A 171 5.34 -5.66 5.45
CA PHE A 171 6.02 -4.80 4.46
C PHE A 171 7.27 -5.48 3.87
N LEU A 172 8.12 -6.08 4.71
CA LEU A 172 9.32 -6.77 4.26
C LEU A 172 9.00 -8.04 3.45
N HIS A 173 7.98 -8.79 3.84
CA HIS A 173 7.56 -10.01 3.14
C HIS A 173 7.02 -9.69 1.75
N TYR A 174 6.17 -8.68 1.63
CA TYR A 174 5.59 -8.27 0.35
C TYR A 174 6.60 -7.58 -0.57
N ALA A 175 7.58 -6.83 -0.03
CA ALA A 175 8.63 -6.21 -0.83
C ALA A 175 9.55 -7.23 -1.54
N ARG A 176 9.62 -8.47 -1.03
CA ARG A 176 10.40 -9.57 -1.64
C ARG A 176 9.68 -10.26 -2.80
N ARG A 177 8.38 -10.02 -2.98
CA ARG A 177 7.57 -10.56 -4.08
C ARG A 177 7.60 -9.65 -5.32
#